data_AF-A0A8J4SGQ7-F1
#
_entry.id   AF-A0A8J4SGQ7-F1
#
_cell.length_a   1.000
_cell.length_b   1.000
_cell.length_c   1.000
_cell.angle_alpha   90.00
_cell.angle_beta   90.00
_cell.angle_gamma   90.00
#
_symmetry.space_group_name_H-M   'P 1'
#
loop_
_entity.id
_entity.type
_entity.pdbx_description
1 polymer ?
#
loop_
_entity_poly.entity_id
_entity_poly.type
_entity_poly.pdbx_seq_one_letter_code
_entity_poly.pdbx_strand_id
1 'polypeptide(L)'
;MKELFHAYCEAANKGSKKATEKTIKKIFTDCKLYNDKLTVTVLEHALRKYNGNDVKEMDFEAFSKFIDTTLAEEYAKVGGINKPAAIKEIKDKIKNVSSSKCAGAPRCSSTSQPTAGGKAIVARPTRPIDKPKNTNAAKSTR
;
A
#
# COMPACT_ATOMS: atom_id res chain seq x y z
N MET A 1 3.73 19.10 4.38
CA MET A 1 3.04 17.79 4.27
C MET A 1 2.71 17.42 2.82
N LYS A 2 2.06 18.28 2.03
CA LYS A 2 1.73 17.99 0.62
C LYS A 2 2.96 17.74 -0.25
N GLU A 3 3.99 18.57 -0.09
CA GLU A 3 5.26 18.42 -0.83
C GLU A 3 5.97 17.11 -0.51
N LEU A 4 6.02 16.72 0.77
CA LEU A 4 6.53 15.41 1.18
C LEU A 4 5.76 14.28 0.51
N PHE A 5 4.43 14.32 0.58
CA PHE A 5 3.59 13.30 -0.03
C PHE A 5 3.89 13.17 -1.53
N HIS A 6 3.97 14.29 -2.26
CA HIS A 6 4.36 14.29 -3.67
C HIS A 6 5.77 13.73 -3.90
N ALA A 7 6.76 14.10 -3.07
CA ALA A 7 8.12 13.58 -3.18
C ALA A 7 8.17 12.05 -3.01
N TYR A 8 7.37 11.49 -2.10
CA TYR A 8 7.21 10.05 -1.93
C TYR A 8 6.46 9.40 -3.09
N CYS A 9 5.43 10.06 -3.65
CA CYS A 9 4.73 9.59 -4.83
C CYS A 9 5.65 9.56 -6.05
N GLU A 10 6.44 10.61 -6.29
CA GLU A 10 7.42 10.67 -7.37
C GLU A 10 8.55 9.64 -7.21
N ALA A 11 9.00 9.40 -5.97
CA ALA A 11 9.98 8.37 -5.67
C ALA A 11 9.45 6.95 -5.89
N ALA A 12 8.13 6.73 -5.74
CA ALA A 12 7.49 5.45 -6.00
C ALA A 12 7.17 5.25 -7.48
N ASN A 13 6.61 6.27 -8.13
CA ASN A 13 6.28 6.31 -9.55
C ASN A 13 6.53 7.72 -10.07
N LYS A 14 7.50 7.86 -10.96
CA LYS A 14 7.97 9.15 -11.49
C LYS A 14 6.81 9.89 -12.16
N GLY A 15 6.45 11.08 -11.64
CA GLY A 15 5.31 11.88 -12.11
C GLY A 15 3.94 11.50 -11.55
N SER A 16 3.84 10.51 -10.65
CA SER A 16 2.58 10.18 -9.98
C SER A 16 2.30 11.11 -8.81
N LYS A 17 1.01 11.47 -8.65
CA LYS A 17 0.51 12.25 -7.50
C LYS A 17 -0.24 11.38 -6.50
N LYS A 18 -0.30 10.06 -6.74
CA LYS A 18 -1.03 9.12 -5.92
C LYS A 18 -0.08 8.16 -5.21
N ALA A 19 -0.39 7.88 -3.95
CA ALA A 19 0.37 6.96 -3.13
C ALA A 19 -0.35 5.61 -3.04
N THR A 20 0.41 4.53 -3.22
CA THR A 20 -0.08 3.17 -2.93
C THR A 20 0.15 2.82 -1.46
N GLU A 21 -0.44 1.72 -0.99
CA GLU A 21 -0.26 1.21 0.37
C GLU A 21 1.23 1.12 0.77
N LYS A 22 2.09 0.68 -0.16
CA LYS A 22 3.55 0.59 0.05
C LYS A 22 4.19 1.96 0.27
N THR A 23 3.82 2.96 -0.54
CA THR A 23 4.30 4.34 -0.42
C THR A 23 3.88 4.95 0.92
N ILE A 24 2.64 4.71 1.31
CA ILE A 24 2.09 5.21 2.57
C ILE A 24 2.83 4.59 3.76
N LYS A 25 2.99 3.26 3.80
CA LYS A 25 3.80 2.58 4.82
C LYS A 25 5.19 3.19 4.94
N LYS A 26 5.85 3.45 3.80
CA LYS A 26 7.17 4.10 3.72
C LYS A 26 7.17 5.48 4.38
N ILE A 27 6.17 6.32 4.12
CA ILE A 27 6.01 7.64 4.77
C ILE A 27 5.92 7.45 6.29
N PHE A 28 5.06 6.55 6.77
CA PHE A 28 4.90 6.30 8.21
C PHE A 28 6.16 5.72 8.86
N THR A 29 6.90 4.85 8.16
CA THR A 29 8.19 4.29 8.62
C THR A 29 9.23 5.39 8.77
N ASP A 30 9.39 6.20 7.73
CA ASP A 30 10.40 7.26 7.69
C ASP A 30 10.07 8.36 8.71
N CYS A 31 8.77 8.63 8.89
CA CYS A 31 8.29 9.55 9.93
C CYS A 31 8.39 9.00 11.35
N LYS A 32 8.83 7.75 11.54
CA LYS A 32 8.87 7.05 12.84
C LYS A 32 7.56 7.20 13.62
N LEU A 33 6.44 7.06 12.91
CA LEU A 33 5.10 7.14 13.49
C LEU A 33 4.68 5.84 14.16
N TYR A 34 5.36 4.74 13.83
CA TYR A 34 5.17 3.47 14.53
C TYR A 34 5.74 3.57 15.95
N ASN A 35 4.91 3.18 16.91
CA ASN A 35 5.27 2.99 18.30
C ASN A 35 4.96 1.54 18.68
N ASP A 36 5.32 1.07 19.88
CA ASP A 36 5.05 -0.32 20.33
C ASP A 36 3.60 -0.77 20.13
N LYS A 37 2.67 0.18 20.15
CA LYS A 37 1.23 -0.07 20.03
C LYS A 37 0.67 0.17 18.63
N LEU A 38 1.32 1.00 17.82
CA LEU A 38 0.90 1.30 16.45
C LEU A 38 1.91 0.67 15.50
N THR A 39 1.62 -0.55 15.09
CA THR A 39 2.47 -1.36 14.23
C THR A 39 2.07 -1.24 12.76
N VAL A 40 2.92 -1.74 11.87
CA VAL A 40 2.65 -1.79 10.42
C VAL A 40 1.36 -2.54 10.11
N THR A 41 1.06 -3.61 10.85
CA THR A 41 -0.15 -4.42 10.66
C THR A 41 -1.43 -3.67 11.01
N VAL A 42 -1.40 -2.83 12.04
CA VAL A 42 -2.51 -1.95 12.43
C VAL A 42 -2.78 -0.93 11.31
N LEU A 43 -1.72 -0.30 10.80
CA LEU A 43 -1.83 0.63 9.66
C LEU A 43 -2.39 -0.06 8.40
N GLU A 44 -1.94 -1.26 8.07
CA GLU A 44 -2.48 -2.05 6.94
C GLU A 44 -3.96 -2.31 7.05
N HIS A 45 -4.40 -2.71 8.24
CA HIS A 45 -5.80 -2.96 8.51
C HIS A 45 -6.63 -1.68 8.43
N ALA A 46 -6.11 -0.56 8.95
CA ALA A 46 -6.75 0.75 8.80
C ALA A 46 -6.85 1.19 7.33
N LEU A 47 -5.79 0.99 6.54
CA LEU A 47 -5.76 1.30 5.11
C LEU A 47 -6.78 0.47 4.33
N ARG A 48 -6.84 -0.84 4.60
CA ARG A 48 -7.85 -1.73 4.01
C ARG A 48 -9.27 -1.36 4.41
N LYS A 49 -9.49 -0.91 5.66
CA LYS A 49 -10.80 -0.42 6.10
C LYS A 49 -11.21 0.88 5.39
N TYR A 50 -10.25 1.77 5.14
CA TYR A 50 -10.53 3.07 4.51
C TYR A 50 -10.69 2.97 2.99
N ASN A 51 -9.82 2.21 2.31
CA ASN A 51 -9.84 2.08 0.85
C ASN A 51 -10.71 0.92 0.33
N GLY A 52 -11.02 -0.05 1.18
CA GLY A 52 -11.67 -1.30 0.80
C GLY A 52 -10.67 -2.39 0.38
N ASN A 53 -11.20 -3.48 -0.19
CA ASN A 53 -10.42 -4.65 -0.60
C ASN A 53 -9.69 -4.47 -1.94
N ASP A 54 -9.94 -3.36 -2.64
CA ASP A 54 -9.31 -3.03 -3.92
C ASP A 54 -8.11 -2.11 -3.70
N VAL A 55 -7.00 -2.34 -4.43
CA VAL A 55 -5.77 -1.53 -4.29
C VAL A 55 -6.01 -0.16 -4.91
N LYS A 56 -6.66 0.72 -4.14
CA LYS A 56 -6.96 2.07 -4.58
C LYS A 56 -5.81 2.99 -4.21
N GLU A 57 -5.19 3.58 -5.22
CA GLU A 57 -4.20 4.64 -5.02
C GLU A 57 -4.87 5.83 -4.32
N MET A 58 -4.21 6.42 -3.32
CA MET A 58 -4.73 7.58 -2.60
C MET A 58 -4.07 8.88 -3.05
N ASP A 59 -4.89 9.91 -3.23
CA ASP A 59 -4.43 11.29 -3.38
C ASP A 59 -4.14 11.93 -2.02
N PHE A 60 -3.47 13.08 -2.02
CA PHE A 60 -3.14 13.83 -0.80
C PHE A 60 -4.37 14.17 0.05
N GLU A 61 -5.50 14.50 -0.57
CA GLU A 61 -6.75 14.76 0.15
C GLU A 61 -7.27 13.53 0.90
N ALA A 62 -7.26 12.37 0.24
CA ALA A 62 -7.65 11.11 0.85
C ALA A 62 -6.68 10.73 1.98
N PHE A 63 -5.38 10.95 1.78
CA PHE A 63 -4.37 10.74 2.81
C PHE A 63 -4.58 11.64 4.04
N SER A 64 -4.88 12.94 3.84
CA SER A 64 -5.17 13.83 4.98
C SER A 64 -6.43 13.41 5.71
N LYS A 65 -7.51 13.06 4.98
CA LYS A 65 -8.76 12.56 5.56
C LYS A 65 -8.54 11.25 6.33
N PHE A 66 -7.72 10.34 5.82
CA PHE A 66 -7.35 9.10 6.51
C PHE A 66 -6.63 9.36 7.83
N ILE A 67 -5.68 10.31 7.86
CA ILE A 67 -5.02 10.75 9.09
C ILE A 67 -6.04 11.28 10.09
N ASP A 68 -6.95 12.14 9.65
CA ASP A 68 -7.94 12.81 10.49
C ASP A 68 -9.05 11.88 10.99
N THR A 69 -9.27 10.75 10.31
CA THR A 69 -10.35 9.79 10.62
C THR A 69 -9.77 8.50 11.20
N THR A 70 -9.56 7.49 10.37
CA THR A 70 -9.25 6.12 10.78
C THR A 70 -7.96 6.04 11.60
N LEU A 71 -6.92 6.75 11.16
CA LEU A 71 -5.64 6.73 11.84
C LEU A 71 -5.68 7.46 13.18
N ALA A 72 -6.31 8.63 13.25
CA ALA A 72 -6.49 9.36 14.50
C ALA A 72 -7.27 8.55 15.52
N GLU A 73 -8.28 7.79 15.08
CA GLU A 73 -9.03 6.90 15.96
C GLU A 73 -8.18 5.77 16.52
N GLU A 74 -7.39 5.10 15.68
CA GLU A 74 -6.51 4.03 16.18
C GLU A 74 -5.40 4.62 17.05
N TYR A 75 -4.73 5.69 16.64
CA TYR A 75 -3.70 6.35 17.42
C TYR A 75 -4.22 6.84 18.78
N ALA A 76 -5.44 7.39 18.83
CA ALA A 76 -6.11 7.76 20.07
C ALA A 76 -6.38 6.54 20.96
N LYS A 77 -6.88 5.44 20.38
CA LYS A 77 -7.18 4.20 21.12
C LYS A 77 -5.95 3.57 21.74
N VAL A 78 -4.85 3.45 20.99
CA VAL A 78 -3.61 2.85 21.53
C VAL A 78 -2.79 3.81 22.38
N GLY A 79 -2.76 5.08 22.03
CA GLY A 79 -2.06 6.12 22.78
C GLY A 79 -2.77 6.57 24.06
N GLY A 80 -4.07 6.27 24.21
CA GLY A 80 -4.88 6.80 25.30
C GLY A 80 -5.03 8.33 25.26
N ILE A 81 -4.81 8.93 24.10
CA ILE A 81 -4.90 10.39 23.90
C ILE A 81 -6.14 10.74 23.09
N ASN A 82 -6.57 11.99 23.19
CA ASN A 82 -7.78 12.44 22.50
C ASN A 82 -7.56 12.50 20.98
N LYS A 83 -8.59 12.18 20.17
CA LYS A 83 -8.52 12.23 18.69
C LYS A 83 -7.90 13.53 18.14
N PRO A 84 -8.28 14.75 18.59
CA PRO A 84 -7.68 15.97 18.08
C PRO A 84 -6.21 16.16 18.49
N ALA A 85 -5.80 15.62 19.65
CA ALA A 85 -4.39 15.63 20.07
C ALA A 85 -3.56 14.65 19.22
N ALA A 86 -4.10 13.46 18.94
CA ALA A 86 -3.48 12.47 18.06
C ALA A 86 -3.24 13.02 16.65
N ILE A 87 -4.24 13.71 16.07
CA ILE A 87 -4.11 14.35 14.76
C ILE A 87 -2.94 15.35 14.75
N LYS A 88 -2.84 16.19 15.78
CA LYS A 88 -1.77 17.19 15.89
C LYS A 88 -0.41 16.51 15.98
N GLU A 89 -0.25 15.54 16.87
CA GLU A 89 0.98 14.73 17.03
C GLU A 89 1.43 14.08 15.71
N ILE A 90 0.51 13.42 15.00
CA ILE A 90 0.81 12.76 13.73
C ILE A 90 1.26 13.80 12.69
N LYS A 91 0.50 14.89 12.53
CA LYS A 91 0.83 15.94 11.56
C LYS A 91 2.14 16.63 11.90
N ASP A 92 2.45 16.81 13.17
CA ASP A 92 3.69 17.43 13.64
C ASP A 92 4.91 16.53 13.34
N LYS A 93 4.82 15.23 13.66
CA LYS A 93 5.86 14.24 13.31
C LYS A 93 6.14 14.18 11.82
N ILE A 94 5.11 14.19 10.97
CA ILE A 94 5.27 14.19 9.51
C ILE A 94 6.00 15.47 9.05
N LYS A 95 5.65 16.63 9.63
CA LYS A 95 6.31 17.91 9.31
C LYS A 95 7.75 17.95 9.81
N ASN A 96 8.04 17.42 10.99
CA ASN A 96 9.36 17.47 11.61
C ASN A 96 10.38 16.56 10.90
N VAL A 97 9.92 15.47 10.27
CA VAL A 97 10.79 14.63 9.43
C VAL A 97 11.21 15.36 8.14
N SER A 98 10.36 16.28 7.64
CA SER A 98 10.65 17.12 6.47
C SER A 98 11.92 17.96 6.61
N SER A 99 12.20 18.48 7.80
CA SER A 99 13.33 19.38 8.05
C SER A 99 14.65 18.65 8.23
N SER A 100 14.61 17.36 8.59
CA SER A 100 15.79 16.64 9.10
C SER A 100 16.34 15.58 8.14
N LYS A 101 15.61 15.19 7.09
CA LYS A 101 16.02 14.06 6.21
C LYS A 101 15.75 14.23 4.72
N CYS A 102 15.03 15.28 4.28
CA CYS A 102 14.67 15.46 2.87
C CYS A 102 15.69 16.26 2.03
N ALA A 103 16.96 16.33 2.42
CA ALA A 103 18.03 16.79 1.52
C ALA A 103 18.48 15.71 0.51
N GLY A 104 17.95 14.49 0.61
CA GLY A 104 18.12 13.45 -0.38
C GLY A 104 16.89 12.59 -0.39
N ALA A 105 16.31 12.36 -1.58
CA ALA A 105 15.19 11.47 -1.82
C ALA A 105 15.24 10.19 -0.94
N PRO A 106 14.08 9.62 -0.55
CA PRO A 106 14.07 8.40 0.22
C PRO A 106 14.95 7.38 -0.53
N ARG A 107 15.97 6.83 0.15
CA ARG A 107 16.71 5.67 -0.34
C ARG A 107 15.70 4.52 -0.43
N CYS A 108 15.00 4.45 -1.54
CA CYS A 108 14.32 3.26 -2.01
C CYS A 108 15.43 2.28 -2.30
N SER A 109 15.82 1.50 -1.29
CA SER A 109 16.49 0.23 -1.52
C SER A 109 15.61 -0.53 -2.49
N SER A 110 16.10 -0.68 -3.71
CA SER A 110 15.55 -1.52 -4.75
C SER A 110 15.41 -2.93 -4.17
N THR A 111 14.25 -3.28 -3.63
CA THR A 111 13.90 -4.69 -3.53
C THR A 111 13.47 -5.07 -4.93
N SER A 112 14.45 -5.52 -5.69
CA SER A 112 14.30 -6.33 -6.88
C SER A 112 13.14 -7.31 -6.66
N GLN A 113 12.03 -7.14 -7.38
CA GLN A 113 11.29 -8.31 -7.81
C GLN A 113 12.07 -8.86 -9.01
N PRO A 114 12.75 -10.01 -8.92
CA PRO A 114 13.08 -10.74 -10.12
C PRO A 114 11.79 -11.39 -10.62
N THR A 115 11.01 -10.68 -11.44
CA THR A 115 10.19 -11.38 -12.43
C THR A 115 11.15 -11.96 -13.45
N ALA A 116 11.44 -13.25 -13.30
CA ALA A 116 12.21 -14.04 -14.24
C ALA A 116 11.50 -14.03 -15.61
N GLY A 117 11.85 -13.06 -16.45
CA GLY A 117 11.44 -12.96 -17.85
C GLY A 117 12.68 -13.04 -18.73
N GLY A 118 13.30 -14.22 -18.78
CA GLY A 118 14.54 -14.40 -19.52
C GLY A 118 14.94 -15.86 -19.66
N LYS A 119 14.16 -16.64 -20.41
CA LYS A 119 14.67 -17.82 -21.12
C LYS A 119 14.03 -17.92 -22.49
N ALA A 120 14.85 -17.67 -23.50
CA ALA A 120 14.67 -18.21 -24.83
C ALA A 120 14.77 -19.74 -24.75
N ILE A 121 13.72 -20.44 -25.19
CA ILE A 121 13.74 -21.85 -25.60
C ILE A 121 12.88 -21.93 -26.87
N VAL A 122 13.51 -21.81 -28.04
CA VAL A 122 13.84 -22.92 -28.96
C VAL A 122 12.61 -23.71 -29.42
N ALA A 123 12.41 -23.70 -30.73
CA ALA A 123 11.38 -24.37 -31.49
C ALA A 123 11.26 -25.89 -31.24
N ARG A 124 10.03 -26.40 -31.31
CA ARG A 124 9.70 -27.73 -31.87
C ARG A 124 8.20 -27.84 -32.18
N PRO A 125 7.80 -28.74 -33.09
CA PRO A 125 6.63 -28.58 -33.96
C PRO A 125 5.38 -29.27 -33.45
N THR A 126 4.27 -28.81 -34.01
CA THR A 126 2.95 -29.44 -34.10
C THR A 126 2.99 -30.95 -34.34
N ARG A 127 2.20 -31.71 -33.55
CA ARG A 127 1.41 -32.86 -34.04
C ARG A 127 0.07 -32.98 -33.31
N PRO A 128 -0.97 -33.54 -33.97
CA PRO A 128 -2.37 -33.46 -33.56
C PRO A 128 -2.93 -34.82 -33.12
N ILE A 129 -3.61 -34.91 -31.97
CA ILE A 129 -4.34 -36.13 -31.52
C ILE A 129 -5.29 -35.66 -30.40
N ASP A 130 -6.56 -36.03 -30.22
CA ASP A 130 -7.64 -36.67 -30.97
C ASP A 130 -8.89 -36.47 -30.06
N LYS A 131 -10.10 -36.32 -30.62
CA LYS A 131 -11.36 -36.33 -29.86
C LYS A 131 -11.77 -37.79 -29.61
N PRO A 132 -12.27 -38.14 -28.42
CA PRO A 132 -13.67 -38.59 -28.36
C PRO A 132 -14.41 -38.03 -27.12
N LYS A 133 -15.67 -37.57 -27.23
CA LYS A 133 -16.94 -38.35 -27.12
C LYS A 133 -16.90 -39.25 -25.87
N ASN A 134 -17.74 -39.09 -24.85
CA ASN A 134 -19.15 -39.47 -24.89
C ASN A 134 -19.86 -39.28 -23.52
N THR A 135 -21.18 -39.12 -23.59
CA THR A 135 -22.31 -39.31 -22.64
C THR A 135 -22.06 -39.86 -21.22
N ASN A 136 -22.76 -39.36 -20.19
CA ASN A 136 -24.12 -39.78 -19.78
C ASN A 136 -24.84 -38.60 -19.10
N ALA A 137 -26.09 -38.20 -19.37
CA ALA A 137 -27.37 -38.91 -19.51
C ALA A 137 -27.95 -39.51 -18.21
N ALA A 138 -28.92 -38.76 -17.68
CA ALA A 138 -30.22 -39.21 -17.18
C ALA A 138 -30.42 -39.69 -15.72
N LYS A 139 -31.59 -39.24 -15.22
CA LYS A 139 -32.64 -39.95 -14.47
C LYS A 139 -32.71 -39.57 -12.97
N SER A 140 -33.68 -38.75 -12.55
CA SER A 140 -35.12 -39.01 -12.35
C SER A 140 -35.41 -39.87 -11.12
N THR A 141 -36.66 -39.76 -10.64
CA THR A 141 -37.32 -40.36 -9.46
C THR A 141 -37.01 -39.63 -8.13
N ARG A 142 -37.99 -39.17 -7.35
CA ARG A 142 -39.42 -39.50 -7.29
C ARG A 142 -40.19 -38.40 -6.57
#